data_AF-A0A354EMI5-F1
#
_entry.id   AF-A0A354EMI5-F1
#
_cell.length_a   1.000
_cell.length_b   1.000
_cell.length_c   1.000
_cell.angle_alpha   90.00
_cell.angle_beta   90.00
_cell.angle_gamma   90.00
#
_symmetry.space_group_name_H-M   'P 1'
#
loop_
_entity.id
_entity.type
_entity.pdbx_description
1 polymer ?
#
loop_
_entity_poly.entity_id
_entity_poly.type
_entity_poly.pdbx_seq_one_letter_code
_entity_poly.pdbx_strand_id
1 'polypeptide(L)'
;TIDRQCGSSQQAVSFAAQAVMSGVQDVVIAAGSESMTRVPMFSNFTLHEKAGIGEGPLSAKLKAEWGVQNFSQFLGAEMLAKKHGLDRDTLDRFALESHRRAIEATEAGAFDKEIVELTVETPEGPQVHRRDEGIRYDATLESIGSVKLLQDGGVISAANASQICD
;
A
#
# COMPACT_ATOMS: atom_id res chain seq x y z
N THR A 1 -4.31 -7.80 17.95
CA THR A 1 -4.00 -7.39 16.56
C THR A 1 -5.28 -7.05 15.84
N ILE A 2 -5.28 -5.99 15.04
CA ILE A 2 -6.46 -5.47 14.33
C ILE A 2 -6.22 -5.70 12.84
N ASP A 3 -7.17 -6.33 12.17
CA ASP A 3 -7.21 -6.38 10.71
C ASP A 3 -8.39 -5.50 10.24
N ARG A 4 -8.03 -4.37 9.63
CA ARG A 4 -8.93 -3.47 8.90
C ARG A 4 -8.31 -3.11 7.54
N GLN A 5 -7.67 -4.09 6.89
CA GLN A 5 -6.96 -3.91 5.62
C GLN A 5 -5.97 -2.73 5.68
N CYS A 6 -5.83 -1.93 4.63
CA CYS A 6 -4.93 -0.78 4.58
C CYS A 6 -5.19 0.26 5.70
N GLY A 7 -6.36 0.23 6.35
CA GLY A 7 -6.70 1.13 7.47
C GLY A 7 -6.34 0.61 8.86
N SER A 8 -5.63 -0.52 8.97
CA SER A 8 -5.39 -1.20 10.25
C SER A 8 -4.63 -0.35 11.26
N SER A 9 -3.53 0.31 10.85
CA SER A 9 -2.72 1.14 11.74
C SER A 9 -3.47 2.41 12.19
N GLN A 10 -4.22 3.05 11.27
CA GLN A 10 -5.07 4.19 11.61
C GLN A 10 -6.19 3.81 12.58
N GLN A 11 -6.75 2.59 12.44
CA GLN A 11 -7.72 2.06 13.39
C GLN A 11 -7.09 1.79 14.76
N ALA A 12 -5.86 1.28 14.80
CA ALA A 12 -5.13 1.06 16.05
C ALA A 12 -4.94 2.37 16.84
N VAL A 13 -4.54 3.45 16.16
CA VAL A 13 -4.44 4.79 16.76
C VAL A 13 -5.79 5.27 17.28
N SER A 14 -6.87 5.05 16.53
CA SER A 14 -8.22 5.45 16.94
C SER A 14 -8.68 4.71 18.20
N PHE A 15 -8.38 3.40 18.32
CA PHE A 15 -8.69 2.64 19.52
C PHE A 15 -7.80 3.03 20.72
N ALA A 16 -6.53 3.33 20.49
CA ALA A 16 -5.64 3.84 21.54
C ALA A 16 -6.19 5.15 22.13
N ALA A 17 -6.59 6.08 21.28
CA ALA A 17 -7.22 7.33 21.73
C ALA A 17 -8.50 7.07 22.55
N GLN A 18 -9.37 6.17 22.09
CA GLN A 18 -10.60 5.81 22.81
C GLN A 18 -10.31 5.18 24.17
N ALA A 19 -9.31 4.30 24.27
CA ALA A 19 -8.95 3.65 25.52
C ALA A 19 -8.40 4.65 26.56
N VAL A 20 -7.61 5.64 26.11
CA VAL A 20 -7.13 6.73 26.97
C VAL A 20 -8.27 7.65 27.39
N MET A 21 -9.08 8.11 26.43
CA MET A 21 -10.19 9.04 26.71
C MET A 21 -11.25 8.44 27.64
N SER A 22 -11.44 7.12 27.60
CA SER A 22 -12.39 6.43 28.47
C SER A 22 -11.87 6.20 29.89
N GLY A 23 -10.59 6.47 30.16
CA GLY A 23 -9.94 6.19 31.44
C GLY A 23 -9.68 4.70 31.69
N VAL A 24 -9.83 3.85 30.66
CA VAL A 24 -9.55 2.41 30.75
C VAL A 24 -8.05 2.13 30.72
N GLN A 25 -7.29 2.96 30.01
CA GLN A 25 -5.84 2.86 29.92
C GLN A 25 -5.19 4.24 30.06
N ASP A 26 -4.10 4.34 30.83
CA ASP A 26 -3.37 5.62 30.96
C ASP A 26 -2.40 5.85 29.78
N VAL A 27 -1.83 4.78 29.24
CA VAL A 27 -0.84 4.80 28.15
C VAL A 27 -1.08 3.63 27.22
N VAL A 28 -1.06 3.89 25.90
CA VAL A 28 -1.25 2.88 24.86
C VAL A 28 -0.23 3.10 23.75
N ILE A 29 0.44 2.02 23.32
CA ILE A 29 1.25 2.02 22.10
C ILE A 29 0.39 1.50 20.96
N ALA A 30 0.21 2.34 19.93
CA ALA A 30 -0.45 1.97 18.69
C ALA A 30 0.57 2.03 17.54
N ALA A 31 0.59 0.97 16.73
CA ALA A 31 1.46 0.84 15.58
C ALA A 31 0.82 -0.10 14.54
N GLY A 32 1.37 -0.11 13.34
CA GLY A 32 1.13 -1.13 12.33
C GLY A 32 2.47 -1.67 11.83
N SER A 33 2.47 -2.91 11.37
CA SER A 33 3.62 -3.53 10.72
C SER A 33 3.08 -4.49 9.67
N GLU A 34 3.73 -4.52 8.53
CA GLU A 34 3.47 -5.44 7.44
C GLU A 34 4.79 -6.10 7.03
N SER A 35 4.74 -7.27 6.41
CA SER A 35 5.91 -7.87 5.77
C SER A 35 5.41 -8.70 4.59
N MET A 36 5.12 -8.01 3.50
CA MET A 36 4.55 -8.57 2.28
C MET A 36 5.51 -9.55 1.58
N THR A 37 6.83 -9.40 1.77
CA THR A 37 7.84 -10.37 1.29
C THR A 37 7.70 -11.73 1.99
N ARG A 38 7.36 -11.74 3.28
CA ARG A 38 7.25 -12.98 4.08
C ARG A 38 5.84 -13.55 4.11
N VAL A 39 4.85 -12.66 4.16
CA VAL A 39 3.42 -12.98 4.16
C VAL A 39 2.80 -12.23 2.99
N PRO A 40 2.74 -12.85 1.80
CA PRO A 40 2.19 -12.19 0.63
C PRO A 40 0.80 -11.61 0.90
N MET A 41 0.52 -10.45 0.30
CA MET A 41 -0.82 -9.86 0.35
C MET A 41 -1.85 -10.94 0.04
N PHE A 42 -3.00 -10.89 0.73
CA PHE A 42 -4.09 -11.83 0.54
C PHE A 42 -3.88 -13.25 1.08
N SER A 43 -2.80 -13.51 1.82
CA SER A 43 -2.58 -14.80 2.49
C SER A 43 -3.73 -15.20 3.42
N ASN A 44 -4.36 -14.23 4.08
CA ASN A 44 -5.50 -14.45 4.98
C ASN A 44 -6.74 -15.02 4.27
N PHE A 45 -6.94 -14.81 2.96
CA PHE A 45 -8.04 -15.45 2.23
C PHE A 45 -7.58 -16.61 1.35
N THR A 46 -6.44 -16.49 0.67
CA THR A 46 -5.99 -17.47 -0.32
C THR A 46 -5.66 -18.83 0.32
N LEU A 47 -5.16 -18.85 1.55
CA LEU A 47 -4.87 -20.09 2.27
C LEU A 47 -6.15 -20.85 2.66
N HIS A 48 -7.17 -20.13 3.14
CA HIS A 48 -8.46 -20.74 3.48
C HIS A 48 -9.19 -21.26 2.24
N GLU A 49 -9.17 -20.49 1.15
CA GLU A 49 -9.73 -20.90 -0.15
C GLU A 49 -9.07 -22.19 -0.65
N LYS A 50 -7.73 -22.27 -0.65
CA LYS A 50 -6.99 -23.48 -1.05
C LYS A 50 -7.29 -24.68 -0.15
N ALA A 51 -7.58 -24.45 1.12
CA ALA A 51 -7.96 -25.49 2.07
C ALA A 51 -9.46 -25.87 2.00
N GLY A 52 -10.26 -25.19 1.18
CA GLY A 52 -11.71 -25.39 1.11
C GLY A 52 -12.45 -24.96 2.39
N ILE A 53 -11.89 -24.03 3.16
CA ILE A 53 -12.42 -23.57 4.45
C ILE A 53 -13.17 -22.26 4.25
N GLY A 54 -14.48 -22.28 4.54
CA GLY A 54 -15.35 -21.12 4.45
C GLY A 54 -15.64 -20.67 3.01
N GLU A 55 -16.44 -19.61 2.88
CA GLU A 55 -16.86 -19.06 1.58
C GLU A 55 -16.02 -17.83 1.15
N GLY A 56 -14.95 -17.54 1.91
CA GLY A 56 -14.13 -16.35 1.75
C GLY A 56 -14.82 -15.06 2.26
N PRO A 57 -14.12 -13.91 2.19
CA PRO A 57 -14.63 -12.64 2.71
C PRO A 57 -15.69 -11.98 1.81
N LEU A 58 -15.93 -12.52 0.61
CA LEU A 58 -16.77 -11.90 -0.43
C LEU A 58 -18.01 -12.74 -0.71
N SER A 59 -19.15 -12.37 -0.11
CA SER A 59 -20.41 -13.08 -0.32
C SER A 59 -20.95 -12.92 -1.76
N ALA A 60 -21.69 -13.94 -2.24
CA ALA A 60 -22.36 -13.90 -3.53
C ALA A 60 -23.34 -12.72 -3.65
N LYS A 61 -24.01 -12.36 -2.54
CA LYS A 61 -24.90 -11.19 -2.48
C LYS A 61 -24.16 -9.90 -2.81
N LEU A 62 -22.99 -9.69 -2.20
CA LEU A 62 -22.18 -8.49 -2.43
C LEU A 62 -21.69 -8.42 -3.88
N LYS A 63 -21.23 -9.54 -4.44
CA LYS A 63 -20.82 -9.62 -5.85
C LYS A 63 -21.95 -9.26 -6.80
N ALA A 64 -23.16 -9.78 -6.55
CA ALA A 64 -24.34 -9.48 -7.35
C ALA A 64 -24.80 -8.03 -7.22
N GLU A 65 -24.76 -7.46 -6.02
CA GLU A 65 -25.12 -6.06 -5.75
C GLU A 65 -24.24 -5.08 -6.52
N TRP A 66 -22.93 -5.33 -6.56
CA TRP A 66 -21.96 -4.45 -7.23
C TRP A 66 -21.65 -4.87 -8.67
N GLY A 67 -22.21 -5.98 -9.15
CA GLY A 67 -21.97 -6.49 -10.51
C GLY A 67 -20.51 -6.89 -10.78
N VAL A 68 -19.76 -7.30 -9.74
CA VAL A 68 -18.33 -7.64 -9.85
C VAL A 68 -18.08 -9.11 -9.54
N GLN A 69 -17.15 -9.74 -10.27
CA GLN A 69 -16.73 -11.12 -10.00
C GLN A 69 -15.80 -11.21 -8.78
N ASN A 70 -14.97 -10.18 -8.59
CA ASN A 70 -14.04 -9.99 -7.49
C ASN A 70 -13.88 -8.50 -7.17
N PHE A 71 -13.35 -8.20 -5.98
CA PHE A 71 -12.93 -6.85 -5.61
C PHE A 71 -11.44 -6.71 -5.86
N SER A 72 -11.08 -6.02 -6.92
CA SER A 72 -9.69 -5.68 -7.26
C SER A 72 -9.43 -4.21 -6.99
N GLN A 73 -8.32 -3.92 -6.28
CA GLN A 73 -7.89 -2.55 -6.03
C GLN A 73 -7.62 -1.80 -7.34
N PHE A 74 -7.04 -2.47 -8.34
CA PHE A 74 -6.79 -1.90 -9.66
C PHE A 74 -8.09 -1.62 -10.42
N LEU A 75 -9.07 -2.53 -10.38
CA LEU A 75 -10.37 -2.29 -11.00
C LEU A 75 -11.08 -1.09 -10.34
N GLY A 76 -11.01 -0.98 -9.02
CA GLY A 76 -11.53 0.17 -8.28
C GLY A 76 -10.85 1.48 -8.69
N ALA A 77 -9.52 1.48 -8.84
CA ALA A 77 -8.77 2.65 -9.31
C ALA A 77 -9.17 3.09 -10.72
N GLU A 78 -9.34 2.13 -11.64
CA GLU A 78 -9.81 2.38 -13.01
C GLU A 78 -11.24 2.96 -13.03
N MET A 79 -12.13 2.43 -12.19
CA MET A 79 -13.48 2.96 -12.05
C MET A 79 -13.48 4.40 -11.52
N LEU A 80 -12.61 4.72 -10.56
CA LEU A 80 -12.45 6.07 -10.04
C LEU A 80 -11.88 7.01 -11.11
N ALA A 81 -10.84 6.60 -11.83
CA ALA A 81 -10.25 7.39 -12.90
C ALA A 81 -11.30 7.73 -13.96
N LYS A 82 -12.07 6.74 -14.42
CA LYS A 82 -13.19 6.94 -15.35
C LYS A 82 -14.26 7.87 -14.79
N LYS A 83 -14.69 7.66 -13.54
CA LYS A 83 -15.74 8.47 -12.89
C LYS A 83 -15.35 9.94 -12.79
N HIS A 84 -14.08 10.22 -12.53
CA HIS A 84 -13.57 11.57 -12.30
C HIS A 84 -12.88 12.19 -13.53
N GLY A 85 -12.84 11.48 -14.66
CA GLY A 85 -12.19 11.95 -15.88
C GLY A 85 -10.68 12.11 -15.75
N LEU A 86 -10.03 11.30 -14.90
CA LEU A 86 -8.58 11.29 -14.74
C LEU A 86 -7.96 10.46 -15.87
N ASP A 87 -7.16 11.12 -16.70
CA ASP A 87 -6.46 10.48 -17.79
C ASP A 87 -5.06 9.99 -17.38
N ARG A 88 -4.42 9.26 -18.30
CA ARG A 88 -3.10 8.69 -18.09
C ARG A 88 -2.03 9.74 -17.78
N ASP A 89 -2.00 10.83 -18.54
CA ASP A 89 -1.00 11.90 -18.38
C ASP A 89 -1.11 12.55 -16.99
N THR A 90 -2.33 12.78 -16.50
CA THR A 90 -2.59 13.29 -15.15
C THR A 90 -2.02 12.37 -14.08
N LEU A 91 -2.30 11.06 -14.17
CA LEU A 91 -1.83 10.08 -13.19
C LEU A 91 -0.31 9.93 -13.21
N ASP A 92 0.31 9.93 -14.40
CA ASP A 92 1.75 9.79 -14.55
C ASP A 92 2.51 11.02 -14.05
N ARG A 93 1.98 12.23 -14.29
CA ARG A 93 2.54 13.46 -13.70
C ARG A 93 2.46 13.45 -12.19
N PHE A 94 1.36 12.95 -11.62
CA PHE A 94 1.23 12.82 -10.18
C PHE A 94 2.24 11.80 -9.61
N ALA A 95 2.43 10.66 -10.27
CA ALA A 95 3.43 9.68 -9.88
C ALA A 95 4.86 10.25 -9.92
N LEU A 96 5.20 10.99 -10.98
CA LEU A 96 6.50 11.66 -11.10
C LEU A 96 6.70 12.70 -9.98
N GLU A 97 5.68 13.49 -9.69
CA GLU A 97 5.72 14.48 -8.63
C GLU A 97 5.89 13.84 -7.24
N SER A 98 5.24 12.69 -7.01
CA SER A 98 5.43 11.89 -5.79
C SER A 98 6.90 11.50 -5.61
N HIS A 99 7.54 10.96 -6.66
CA HIS A 99 8.97 10.63 -6.61
C HIS A 99 9.85 11.86 -6.39
N ARG A 100 9.59 12.98 -7.06
CA ARG A 100 10.36 14.23 -6.88
C ARG A 100 10.32 14.75 -5.45
N ARG A 101 9.13 14.79 -4.85
CA ARG A 101 8.98 15.20 -3.45
C ARG A 101 9.68 14.26 -2.48
N ALA A 102 9.58 12.95 -2.73
CA ALA A 102 10.27 11.96 -1.91
C ALA A 102 11.80 12.12 -2.00
N ILE A 103 12.35 12.33 -3.20
CA ILE A 103 13.78 12.61 -3.41
C ILE A 103 14.20 13.86 -2.63
N GLU A 104 13.49 14.97 -2.81
CA GLU A 104 13.81 16.24 -2.12
C GLU A 104 13.78 16.08 -0.60
N ALA A 105 12.75 15.42 -0.06
CA ALA A 105 12.61 15.17 1.37
C ALA A 105 13.74 14.27 1.92
N THR A 106 14.09 13.21 1.20
CA THR A 106 15.18 12.30 1.58
C THR A 106 16.54 13.00 1.53
N GLU A 107 16.82 13.77 0.48
CA GLU A 107 18.09 14.52 0.34
C GLU A 107 18.21 15.65 1.37
N ALA A 108 17.10 16.25 1.78
CA ALA A 108 17.04 17.26 2.84
C ALA A 108 17.11 16.68 4.26
N GLY A 109 17.12 15.34 4.43
CA GLY A 109 17.12 14.68 5.74
C GLY A 109 15.80 14.80 6.51
N ALA A 110 14.68 15.00 5.81
CA ALA A 110 13.37 15.19 6.43
C ALA A 110 12.93 13.98 7.28
N PHE A 111 13.37 12.78 6.90
CA PHE A 111 12.98 11.52 7.54
C PHE A 111 13.97 11.03 8.62
N ASP A 112 15.09 11.73 8.83
CA ASP A 112 16.17 11.29 9.74
C ASP A 112 15.71 11.10 11.20
N LYS A 113 14.63 11.78 11.59
CA LYS A 113 14.08 11.72 12.96
C LYS A 113 13.02 10.64 13.15
N GLU A 114 12.45 10.10 12.07
CA GLU A 114 11.34 9.16 12.11
C GLU A 114 11.72 7.75 11.65
N ILE A 115 12.78 7.60 10.84
CA ILE A 115 13.34 6.30 10.46
C ILE A 115 14.19 5.75 11.60
N VAL A 116 13.84 4.55 12.07
CA VAL A 116 14.67 3.75 12.97
C VAL A 116 15.53 2.81 12.14
N GLU A 117 16.85 2.91 12.28
CA GLU A 117 17.80 2.05 11.54
C GLU A 117 17.60 0.57 11.91
N LEU A 118 17.58 -0.30 10.90
CA LEU A 118 17.48 -1.74 11.06
C LEU A 118 18.77 -2.41 10.63
N THR A 119 19.32 -3.30 11.45
CA THR A 119 20.40 -4.20 11.02
C THR A 119 19.78 -5.44 10.41
N VAL A 120 20.04 -5.67 9.12
CA VAL A 120 19.51 -6.78 8.32
C VAL A 120 20.63 -7.74 7.97
N GLU A 121 20.41 -9.02 8.22
CA GLU A 121 21.35 -10.07 7.79
C GLU A 121 21.22 -10.30 6.28
N THR A 122 22.31 -10.10 5.54
CA THR A 122 22.40 -10.35 4.09
C THR A 122 23.40 -11.47 3.81
N PRO A 123 23.40 -12.08 2.60
CA PRO A 123 24.45 -13.04 2.21
C PRO A 123 25.88 -12.47 2.33
N GLU A 124 26.03 -11.14 2.22
CA GLU A 124 27.30 -10.42 2.34
C GLU A 124 27.65 -10.04 3.80
N GLY A 125 26.77 -10.35 4.76
CA GLY A 125 26.90 -10.02 6.19
C GLY A 125 25.84 -9.02 6.69
N PRO A 126 25.94 -8.56 7.96
CA PRO A 126 25.02 -7.57 8.51
C PRO A 126 25.13 -6.23 7.78
N GLN A 127 23.99 -5.69 7.31
CA GLN A 127 23.89 -4.38 6.67
C GLN A 127 22.90 -3.48 7.42
N VAL A 128 23.16 -2.17 7.43
CA VAL A 128 22.26 -1.19 8.03
C VAL A 128 21.31 -0.66 6.96
N HIS A 129 20.03 -0.91 7.14
CA HIS A 129 18.95 -0.33 6.36
C HIS A 129 18.38 0.89 7.08
N ARG A 130 18.38 2.05 6.41
CA ARG A 130 17.97 3.34 6.98
C ARG A 130 17.38 4.32 5.97
N ARG A 131 17.05 3.84 4.77
CA ARG A 131 16.57 4.68 3.66
C ARG A 131 15.46 3.96 2.93
N ASP A 132 14.41 4.69 2.58
CA ASP A 132 13.34 4.18 1.74
C ASP A 132 13.87 3.77 0.36
N GLU A 133 13.67 2.51 -0.01
CA GLU A 133 14.18 1.92 -1.25
C GLU A 133 13.18 2.03 -2.42
N GLY A 134 11.93 2.45 -2.16
CA GLY A 134 10.89 2.56 -3.16
C GLY A 134 11.02 3.79 -4.08
N ILE A 135 11.91 4.74 -3.76
CA ILE A 135 12.08 5.99 -4.49
C ILE A 135 12.91 5.74 -5.76
N ARG A 136 12.37 6.14 -6.91
CA ARG A 136 13.04 6.08 -8.22
C ARG A 136 13.69 7.43 -8.53
N TYR A 137 14.99 7.55 -8.21
CA TYR A 137 15.78 8.79 -8.40
C TYR A 137 15.96 9.19 -9.86
N ASP A 138 15.85 8.23 -10.78
CA ASP A 138 15.96 8.40 -12.22
C ASP A 138 14.59 8.49 -12.93
N ALA A 139 13.49 8.60 -12.17
CA ALA A 139 12.15 8.66 -12.74
C ALA A 139 11.98 9.86 -13.68
N THR A 140 11.51 9.56 -14.90
CA THR A 140 11.11 10.56 -15.88
C THR A 140 9.67 10.33 -16.30
N LEU A 141 9.02 11.36 -16.86
CA LEU A 141 7.67 11.18 -17.40
C LEU A 141 7.65 10.14 -18.54
N GLU A 142 8.72 10.09 -19.33
CA GLU A 142 8.90 9.11 -20.41
C GLU A 142 9.02 7.68 -19.85
N SER A 143 9.89 7.47 -18.86
CA SER A 143 10.05 6.15 -18.25
C SER A 143 8.76 5.67 -17.60
N ILE A 144 8.02 6.54 -16.91
CA ILE A 144 6.71 6.23 -16.32
C ILE A 144 5.68 5.90 -17.42
N GLY A 145 5.59 6.72 -18.46
CA GLY A 145 4.66 6.55 -19.57
C GLY A 145 4.91 5.29 -20.42
N SER A 146 6.16 4.79 -20.43
CA SER A 146 6.54 3.56 -21.12
C SER A 146 6.02 2.27 -20.45
N VAL A 147 5.58 2.34 -19.19
CA VAL A 147 5.15 1.17 -18.44
C VAL A 147 3.78 0.69 -18.90
N LYS A 148 3.69 -0.60 -19.21
CA LYS A 148 2.47 -1.25 -19.69
C LYS A 148 1.31 -1.04 -18.70
N LEU A 149 0.13 -0.73 -19.25
CA LEU A 149 -1.12 -0.66 -18.51
C LEU A 149 -1.51 -2.04 -17.95
N LEU A 150 -2.17 -2.04 -16.79
CA LEU A 150 -2.62 -3.27 -16.14
C LEU A 150 -3.80 -3.91 -16.85
N GLN A 151 -4.56 -3.13 -17.62
CA GLN A 151 -5.67 -3.61 -18.44
C GLN A 151 -5.75 -2.84 -19.76
N ASP A 152 -6.30 -3.49 -20.79
CA ASP A 152 -6.56 -2.85 -22.09
C ASP A 152 -7.60 -1.73 -21.94
N GLY A 153 -7.29 -0.56 -22.49
CA GLY A 153 -8.16 0.62 -22.42
C GLY A 153 -8.24 1.28 -21.03
N GLY A 154 -7.41 0.85 -20.08
CA GLY A 154 -7.26 1.49 -18.77
C GLY A 154 -6.29 2.67 -18.76
N VAL A 155 -6.00 3.18 -17.57
CA VAL A 155 -5.01 4.26 -17.34
C VAL A 155 -4.01 3.93 -16.23
N ILE A 156 -4.21 2.83 -15.50
CA ILE A 156 -3.34 2.40 -14.40
C ILE A 156 -2.20 1.52 -14.92
N SER A 157 -0.99 1.74 -14.39
CA SER A 157 0.21 0.93 -14.59
C SER A 157 0.92 0.72 -13.25
N ALA A 158 1.93 -0.15 -13.22
CA ALA A 158 2.80 -0.30 -12.05
C ALA A 158 3.54 1.00 -11.68
N ALA A 159 3.78 1.91 -12.63
CA ALA A 159 4.51 3.16 -12.38
C ALA A 159 3.65 4.30 -11.79
N ASN A 160 2.32 4.17 -11.82
CA ASN A 160 1.40 5.14 -11.23
C ASN A 160 0.48 4.51 -10.16
N ALA A 161 0.88 3.36 -9.65
CA ALA A 161 0.31 2.67 -8.50
C ALA A 161 1.38 2.54 -7.41
N SER A 162 0.97 2.34 -6.16
CA SER A 162 1.90 2.06 -5.07
C SER A 162 2.59 0.70 -5.25
N GLN A 163 3.79 0.59 -4.70
CA GLN A 163 4.56 -0.65 -4.69
C GLN A 163 4.04 -1.62 -3.62
N ILE A 164 4.43 -2.88 -3.74
CA ILE A 164 4.42 -3.83 -2.63
C ILE A 164 5.66 -3.51 -1.79
N CYS A 165 5.47 -3.19 -0.51
CA CYS A 165 6.53 -2.81 0.43
C CYS A 165 6.38 -3.57 1.75
N ASP A 166 7.48 -3.69 2.47
CA ASP A 166 7.52 -4.18 3.85
C ASP A 166 7.52 -2.99 4.83
#